data_AF-L8M9V0-F1
#
_entry.id   AF-L8M9V0-F1
#
_cell.length_a   1.000
_cell.length_b   1.000
_cell.length_c   1.000
_cell.angle_alpha   90.00
_cell.angle_beta   90.00
_cell.angle_gamma   90.00
#
_symmetry.space_group_name_H-M   'P 1'
#
loop_
_entity.id
_entity.type
_entity.pdbx_description
1 polymer ?
#
loop_
_entity_poly.entity_id
_entity_poly.type
_entity_poly.pdbx_seq_one_letter_code
_entity_poly.pdbx_strand_id
1 'polypeptide(L)'
;MGGAIYFFNNLDPKIINSLFVENEAQGGGAVYHDASGISTFSDLEVVNSIFVNNLASEGGSLHIAKRNGDEVEQIENNIFWDTNGRDNPILVRTTFGAFTPPNISNNIVIGGYEEEGSENNIDDDPQFVDPDNNDFRLQLNSPGIDAGNNDPINLDTDFSATLVSSTAP
;
A
#
# COMPACT_ATOMS: atom_id res chain seq x y z
N MET A 1 -9.77 8.21 10.10
CA MET A 1 -9.44 7.13 11.06
C MET A 1 -9.46 5.85 10.28
N GLY A 2 -8.42 5.01 10.42
CA GLY A 2 -8.28 3.75 9.69
C GLY A 2 -8.96 2.58 10.40
N GLY A 3 -9.44 1.61 9.63
CA GLY A 3 -10.28 0.51 10.15
C GLY A 3 -9.48 -0.55 10.90
N ALA A 4 -8.22 -0.77 10.51
CA ALA A 4 -7.29 -1.67 11.18
C ALA A 4 -6.22 -0.91 11.97
N ILE A 5 -5.55 0.05 11.32
CA ILE A 5 -4.41 0.78 11.90
C ILE A 5 -4.60 2.27 11.75
N TYR A 6 -4.32 3.00 12.84
CA TYR A 6 -4.22 4.45 12.85
C TYR A 6 -2.86 4.85 13.41
N PHE A 7 -1.99 5.38 12.55
CA PHE A 7 -0.75 6.03 12.96
C PHE A 7 -1.01 7.51 13.18
N PHE A 8 -0.76 8.02 14.39
CA PHE A 8 -0.90 9.43 14.72
C PHE A 8 0.45 9.99 15.17
N ASN A 9 1.00 10.89 14.37
CA ASN A 9 2.31 11.49 14.56
C ASN A 9 3.40 10.43 14.84
N ASN A 10 3.32 9.30 14.15
CA ASN A 10 4.31 8.23 14.24
C ASN A 10 5.42 8.51 13.23
N LEU A 11 6.69 8.36 13.64
CA LEU A 11 7.84 8.54 12.76
C LEU A 11 8.19 7.23 12.09
N ASP A 12 8.33 7.27 10.77
CA ASP A 12 8.77 6.18 9.91
C ASP A 12 8.02 4.84 10.13
N PRO A 13 6.67 4.85 10.15
CA PRO A 13 5.91 3.61 10.29
C PRO A 13 6.17 2.65 9.12
N LYS A 14 6.19 1.36 9.42
CA LYS A 14 6.38 0.29 8.43
C LYS A 14 5.24 -0.72 8.46
N ILE A 15 4.71 -1.08 7.30
CA ILE A 15 3.73 -2.15 7.09
C ILE A 15 4.31 -3.09 6.05
N ILE A 16 4.62 -4.32 6.47
CA ILE A 16 5.40 -5.25 5.64
C ILE A 16 4.82 -6.65 5.75
N ASN A 17 4.74 -7.37 4.63
CA ASN A 17 4.25 -8.76 4.57
C ASN A 17 2.91 -8.94 5.29
N SER A 18 2.00 -7.99 5.10
CA SER A 18 0.75 -7.89 5.86
C SER A 18 -0.47 -8.12 4.98
N LEU A 19 -1.54 -8.63 5.58
CA LEU A 19 -2.83 -8.86 4.92
C LEU A 19 -3.93 -8.06 5.64
N PHE A 20 -4.60 -7.18 4.91
CA PHE A 20 -5.72 -6.36 5.39
C PHE A 20 -6.97 -6.65 4.57
N VAL A 21 -7.95 -7.29 5.22
CA VAL A 21 -9.18 -7.77 4.56
C VAL A 21 -10.40 -7.19 5.26
N GLU A 22 -11.36 -6.68 4.48
CA GLU A 22 -12.69 -6.29 4.98
C GLU A 22 -12.69 -5.25 6.11
N ASN A 23 -11.73 -4.32 6.11
CA ASN A 23 -11.70 -3.23 7.09
C ASN A 23 -12.51 -2.04 6.59
N GLU A 24 -13.30 -1.43 7.47
CA GLU A 24 -14.13 -0.27 7.15
C GLU A 24 -13.82 0.92 8.06
N ALA A 25 -13.68 2.10 7.46
CA ALA A 25 -13.36 3.31 8.19
C ALA A 25 -13.83 4.58 7.46
N GLN A 26 -13.71 5.74 8.09
CA GLN A 26 -13.99 6.99 7.38
C GLN A 26 -12.87 7.35 6.39
N GLY A 27 -11.61 7.15 6.78
CA GLY A 27 -10.46 7.41 5.90
C GLY A 27 -9.46 6.29 6.05
N GLY A 28 -8.94 5.76 4.94
CA GLY A 28 -8.05 4.62 4.93
C GLY A 28 -8.77 3.37 5.43
N GLY A 29 -9.50 2.66 4.57
CA GLY A 29 -10.35 1.53 5.00
C GLY A 29 -9.60 0.55 5.91
N ALA A 30 -8.34 0.28 5.57
CA ALA A 30 -7.42 -0.44 6.45
C ALA A 30 -6.56 0.52 7.29
N VAL A 31 -5.83 1.42 6.65
CA VAL A 31 -4.72 2.16 7.27
C VAL A 31 -4.90 3.65 7.08
N TYR A 32 -4.84 4.39 8.18
CA TYR A 32 -4.75 5.85 8.16
C TYR A 32 -3.46 6.30 8.84
N HIS A 33 -2.62 6.99 8.10
CA HIS A 33 -1.41 7.62 8.60
C HIS A 33 -1.60 9.13 8.68
N ASP A 34 -1.61 9.67 9.89
CA ASP A 34 -1.68 11.11 10.18
C ASP A 34 -0.32 11.60 10.67
N ALA A 35 0.50 12.10 9.74
CA ALA A 35 1.77 12.77 10.03
C ALA A 35 1.63 14.30 10.05
N SER A 36 0.42 14.85 9.95
CA SER A 36 0.20 16.29 9.76
C SER A 36 0.69 17.16 10.93
N GLY A 37 0.84 16.58 12.13
CA GLY A 37 1.35 17.24 13.33
C GLY A 37 2.85 17.13 13.54
N ILE A 38 3.57 16.36 12.71
CA ILE A 38 5.02 16.18 12.83
C ILE A 38 5.74 17.39 12.21
N SER A 39 6.84 17.82 12.83
CA SER A 39 7.69 18.93 12.34
C SER A 39 9.01 18.47 11.71
N THR A 40 9.20 17.16 11.64
CA THR A 40 10.33 16.43 11.07
C THR A 40 9.81 15.49 10.00
N PHE A 41 10.70 14.98 9.15
CA PHE A 41 10.34 14.01 8.12
C PHE A 41 9.83 12.69 8.73
N SER A 42 8.85 12.08 8.08
CA SER A 42 8.26 10.80 8.45
C SER A 42 7.77 10.05 7.22
N ASP A 43 8.53 9.04 6.80
CA ASP A 43 8.21 8.28 5.59
C ASP A 43 7.44 7.00 5.96
N LEU A 44 6.19 6.88 5.51
CA LEU A 44 5.48 5.61 5.61
C LEU A 44 6.05 4.63 4.57
N GLU A 45 6.43 3.45 5.02
CA GLU A 45 6.84 2.33 4.18
C GLU A 45 5.75 1.25 4.20
N VAL A 46 5.19 0.92 3.03
CA VAL A 46 4.23 -0.16 2.84
C VAL A 46 4.74 -1.10 1.76
N VAL A 47 5.09 -2.32 2.13
CA VAL A 47 5.76 -3.25 1.21
C VAL A 47 5.20 -4.66 1.30
N ASN A 48 5.12 -5.36 0.17
CA ASN A 48 4.75 -6.78 0.07
C ASN A 48 3.43 -7.12 0.79
N SER A 49 2.47 -6.19 0.76
CA SER A 49 1.23 -6.31 1.52
C SER A 49 0.01 -6.38 0.61
N ILE A 50 -1.04 -7.05 1.10
CA ILE A 50 -2.28 -7.28 0.37
C ILE A 50 -3.42 -6.56 1.10
N PHE A 51 -4.12 -5.69 0.37
CA PHE A 51 -5.27 -4.93 0.82
C PHE A 51 -6.46 -5.31 -0.05
N VAL A 52 -7.43 -6.03 0.52
CA VAL A 52 -8.60 -6.54 -0.20
C VAL A 52 -9.88 -6.16 0.55
N ASN A 53 -10.92 -5.74 -0.15
CA ASN A 53 -12.24 -5.49 0.45
C ASN A 53 -12.26 -4.42 1.55
N ASN A 54 -11.26 -3.53 1.58
CA ASN A 54 -11.25 -2.42 2.51
C ASN A 54 -12.10 -1.26 1.97
N LEU A 55 -12.80 -0.58 2.88
CA LEU A 55 -13.77 0.45 2.55
C LEU A 55 -13.54 1.73 3.35
N ALA A 56 -13.42 2.86 2.66
CA ALA A 56 -13.47 4.17 3.28
C ALA A 56 -14.04 5.25 2.37
N SER A 57 -14.40 6.38 2.96
CA SER A 57 -14.81 7.57 2.18
C SER A 57 -13.65 8.33 1.56
N GLU A 58 -12.42 8.13 2.07
CA GLU A 58 -11.21 8.79 1.61
C GLU A 58 -10.04 7.79 1.67
N GLY A 59 -9.52 7.35 0.52
CA GLY A 59 -8.49 6.31 0.43
C GLY A 59 -9.06 4.95 0.80
N GLY A 60 -9.55 4.20 -0.20
CA GLY A 60 -10.31 2.95 0.01
C GLY A 60 -9.61 1.96 0.95
N SER A 61 -8.29 1.85 0.85
CA SER A 61 -7.44 1.02 1.72
C SER A 61 -6.49 1.86 2.57
N LEU A 62 -5.75 2.77 1.94
CA LEU A 62 -4.69 3.56 2.54
C LEU A 62 -4.98 5.05 2.41
N HIS A 63 -4.93 5.76 3.52
CA HIS A 63 -4.98 7.22 3.56
C HIS A 63 -3.75 7.75 4.28
N ILE A 64 -3.01 8.62 3.62
CA ILE A 64 -1.85 9.33 4.18
C ILE A 64 -2.20 10.82 4.24
N ALA A 65 -2.25 11.37 5.44
CA ALA A 65 -2.39 12.80 5.70
C ALA A 65 -1.07 13.33 6.25
N LYS A 66 -0.34 14.10 5.45
CA LYS A 66 1.02 14.53 5.79
C LYS A 66 1.19 16.03 5.79
N ARG A 67 2.24 16.49 6.48
CA ARG A 67 2.80 17.83 6.27
C ARG A 67 3.74 17.75 5.07
N ASN A 68 4.00 18.85 4.37
CA ASN A 68 5.02 18.78 3.32
C ASN A 68 6.43 18.88 3.88
N GLY A 69 7.31 18.13 3.25
CA GLY A 69 8.76 18.11 3.43
C GLY A 69 9.40 17.31 2.30
N ASP A 70 10.68 16.97 2.44
CA ASP A 70 11.39 16.02 1.56
C ASP A 70 10.96 14.56 1.81
N GLU A 71 9.75 14.36 2.39
CA GLU A 71 9.15 13.07 2.71
C GLU A 71 8.65 12.40 1.43
N VAL A 72 9.06 11.16 1.24
CA VAL A 72 8.65 10.33 0.11
C VAL A 72 8.17 9.01 0.68
N GLU A 73 6.86 8.84 0.80
CA GLU A 73 6.30 7.55 1.18
C GLU A 73 6.69 6.50 0.15
N GLN A 74 7.04 5.32 0.64
CA GLN A 74 7.48 4.19 -0.16
C GLN A 74 6.39 3.12 -0.10
N ILE A 75 5.59 3.03 -1.16
CA ILE A 75 4.50 2.05 -1.27
C ILE A 75 4.81 1.16 -2.47
N GLU A 76 5.43 0.00 -2.20
CA GLU A 76 5.95 -0.87 -3.25
C GLU A 76 5.53 -2.33 -3.11
N ASN A 77 5.39 -3.04 -4.24
CA ASN A 77 5.11 -4.47 -4.28
C ASN A 77 3.82 -4.90 -3.55
N ASN A 78 2.82 -4.02 -3.51
CA ASN A 78 1.56 -4.29 -2.83
C ASN A 78 0.45 -4.63 -3.82
N ILE A 79 -0.62 -5.20 -3.28
CA ILE A 79 -1.86 -5.42 -4.01
C ILE A 79 -2.97 -4.65 -3.30
N PHE A 80 -3.57 -3.70 -4.01
CA PHE A 80 -4.74 -2.95 -3.57
C PHE A 80 -5.92 -3.30 -4.47
N TRP A 81 -6.73 -4.25 -4.04
CA TRP A 81 -7.81 -4.82 -4.84
C TRP A 81 -9.15 -4.76 -4.13
N ASP A 82 -10.23 -4.72 -4.91
CA ASP A 82 -11.61 -4.81 -4.41
C ASP A 82 -11.95 -3.78 -3.32
N THR A 83 -11.74 -2.48 -3.57
CA THR A 83 -12.21 -1.44 -2.65
C THR A 83 -13.65 -1.06 -2.99
N ASN A 84 -14.63 -1.53 -2.22
CA ASN A 84 -16.08 -1.47 -2.48
C ASN A 84 -16.68 -0.06 -2.76
N GLY A 85 -16.39 0.51 -3.93
CA GLY A 85 -17.19 1.56 -4.56
C GLY A 85 -16.94 3.01 -4.12
N ARG A 86 -15.77 3.35 -3.54
CA ARG A 86 -15.36 4.75 -3.35
C ARG A 86 -13.90 4.95 -3.75
N ASP A 87 -13.64 6.17 -4.25
CA ASP A 87 -12.43 6.66 -4.94
C ASP A 87 -11.12 6.02 -4.47
N ASN A 88 -10.20 5.82 -5.44
CA ASN A 88 -8.80 5.42 -5.36
C ASN A 88 -8.38 4.68 -4.07
N PRO A 89 -7.92 3.42 -4.17
CA PRO A 89 -7.55 2.63 -2.99
C PRO A 89 -6.48 3.29 -2.12
N ILE A 90 -5.69 4.19 -2.71
CA ILE A 90 -4.65 4.97 -2.03
C ILE A 90 -5.01 6.45 -2.18
N LEU A 91 -4.99 7.18 -1.07
CA LEU A 91 -5.10 8.63 -1.05
C LEU A 91 -3.93 9.22 -0.28
N VAL A 92 -3.16 10.08 -0.94
CA VAL A 92 -2.12 10.89 -0.31
C VAL A 92 -2.56 12.34 -0.30
N ARG A 93 -2.70 12.91 0.89
CA ARG A 93 -3.14 14.29 1.08
C ARG A 93 -2.11 15.08 1.87
N THR A 94 -1.74 16.19 1.26
CA THR A 94 -0.92 17.22 1.88
C THR A 94 -1.79 18.23 2.64
N THR A 95 -1.43 18.52 3.89
CA THR A 95 -2.17 19.46 4.75
C THR A 95 -1.54 20.85 4.82
N PHE A 96 -0.22 20.99 4.63
CA PHE A 96 0.52 22.27 4.69
C PHE A 96 1.81 22.27 3.86
N GLY A 97 2.02 23.27 2.96
CA GLY A 97 3.26 23.51 2.16
C GLY A 97 3.13 23.20 0.65
N ALA A 98 4.25 22.91 -0.05
CA ALA A 98 4.24 22.38 -1.44
C ALA A 98 4.26 20.84 -1.49
N PHE A 99 3.40 20.23 -2.31
CA PHE A 99 3.26 18.78 -2.46
C PHE A 99 4.56 18.13 -2.95
N THR A 100 5.05 17.14 -2.20
CA THR A 100 6.13 16.23 -2.63
C THR A 100 5.49 14.90 -3.03
N PRO A 101 5.65 14.46 -4.29
CA PRO A 101 4.98 13.25 -4.77
C PRO A 101 5.45 12.00 -4.02
N PRO A 102 4.54 11.08 -3.65
CA PRO A 102 4.89 9.79 -3.07
C PRO A 102 5.52 8.87 -4.13
N ASN A 103 6.29 7.87 -3.68
CA ASN A 103 6.70 6.75 -4.51
C ASN A 103 5.72 5.59 -4.30
N ILE A 104 4.73 5.48 -5.18
CA ILE A 104 3.81 4.34 -5.24
C ILE A 104 4.16 3.56 -6.50
N SER A 105 4.95 2.49 -6.38
CA SER A 105 5.48 1.81 -7.56
C SER A 105 5.46 0.28 -7.46
N ASN A 106 5.38 -0.39 -8.62
CA ASN A 106 5.41 -1.85 -8.71
C ASN A 106 4.27 -2.53 -7.94
N ASN A 107 3.08 -1.91 -7.91
CA ASN A 107 1.90 -2.43 -7.23
C ASN A 107 0.87 -2.96 -8.24
N ILE A 108 -0.04 -3.82 -7.78
CA ILE A 108 -1.34 -3.99 -8.43
C ILE A 108 -2.33 -3.06 -7.75
N VAL A 109 -2.98 -2.18 -8.51
CA VAL A 109 -3.91 -1.16 -8.00
C VAL A 109 -5.16 -1.13 -8.86
N ILE A 110 -6.31 -1.48 -8.29
CA ILE A 110 -7.59 -1.37 -9.00
C ILE A 110 -7.87 0.08 -9.43
N GLY A 111 -8.13 0.28 -10.72
CA GLY A 111 -8.29 1.61 -11.32
C GLY A 111 -6.97 2.34 -11.61
N GLY A 112 -5.83 1.69 -11.35
CA GLY A 112 -4.50 2.22 -11.60
C GLY A 112 -4.03 3.28 -10.60
N TYR A 113 -2.77 3.71 -10.78
CA TYR A 113 -2.19 4.85 -10.06
C TYR A 113 -1.12 5.52 -10.93
N GLU A 114 -1.43 6.70 -11.46
CA GLU A 114 -0.60 7.44 -12.43
C GLU A 114 -0.28 8.86 -11.94
N GLU A 115 0.41 8.98 -10.81
CA GLU A 115 0.90 10.27 -10.31
C GLU A 115 2.42 10.43 -10.49
N GLU A 116 2.93 11.66 -10.36
CA GLU A 116 4.36 11.94 -10.40
C GLU A 116 5.11 11.13 -9.32
N GLY A 117 6.30 10.64 -9.62
CA GLY A 117 7.10 9.85 -8.68
C GLY A 117 6.66 8.38 -8.53
N SER A 118 5.60 7.96 -9.24
CA SER A 118 5.04 6.61 -9.19
C SER A 118 5.16 5.91 -10.55
N GLU A 119 5.54 4.63 -10.56
CA GLU A 119 5.74 3.86 -11.81
C GLU A 119 5.36 2.38 -11.67
N ASN A 120 5.13 1.69 -12.80
CA ASN A 120 4.84 0.25 -12.85
C ASN A 120 3.64 -0.20 -11.97
N ASN A 121 2.62 0.65 -11.80
CA ASN A 121 1.38 0.23 -11.17
C ASN A 121 0.46 -0.42 -12.20
N ILE A 122 0.05 -1.66 -11.93
CA ILE A 122 -0.73 -2.50 -12.83
C ILE A 122 -2.21 -2.43 -12.41
N ASP A 123 -3.08 -2.08 -13.36
CA ASP A 123 -4.53 -2.19 -13.21
C ASP A 123 -5.04 -3.44 -13.95
N ASP A 124 -4.83 -4.60 -13.32
CA ASP A 124 -5.33 -5.88 -13.82
C ASP A 124 -5.61 -6.81 -12.64
N ASP A 125 -6.50 -7.79 -12.85
CA ASP A 125 -6.94 -8.73 -11.80
C ASP A 125 -5.73 -9.47 -11.21
N PRO A 126 -5.50 -9.41 -9.88
CA PRO A 126 -4.43 -10.15 -9.22
C PRO A 126 -4.48 -11.67 -9.41
N GLN A 127 -5.61 -12.23 -9.85
CA GLN A 127 -5.82 -13.68 -10.00
C GLN A 127 -5.50 -14.45 -8.72
N PHE A 128 -6.22 -14.13 -7.63
CA PHE A 128 -6.12 -14.90 -6.39
C PHE A 128 -6.63 -16.34 -6.57
N VAL A 129 -6.11 -17.28 -5.77
CA VAL A 129 -6.49 -18.71 -5.85
C VAL A 129 -7.94 -18.92 -5.42
N ASP A 130 -8.33 -18.41 -4.25
CA ASP A 130 -9.68 -18.59 -3.70
C ASP A 130 -10.00 -17.46 -2.69
N PRO A 131 -10.26 -16.24 -3.17
CA PRO A 131 -10.48 -15.08 -2.31
C PRO A 131 -11.72 -15.21 -1.42
N ASP A 132 -12.76 -15.92 -1.87
CA ASP A 132 -13.99 -16.18 -1.10
C ASP A 132 -13.73 -17.03 0.16
N ASN A 133 -12.62 -17.77 0.18
CA ASN A 133 -12.16 -18.56 1.33
C ASN A 133 -10.88 -18.00 1.96
N ASN A 134 -10.59 -16.70 1.75
CA ASN A 134 -9.40 -15.99 2.25
C ASN A 134 -8.05 -16.53 1.76
N ASP A 135 -8.01 -17.18 0.59
CA ASP A 135 -6.77 -17.61 -0.05
C ASP A 135 -6.32 -16.60 -1.10
N PHE A 136 -5.56 -15.61 -0.65
CA PHE A 136 -5.00 -14.53 -1.46
C PHE A 136 -3.64 -14.86 -2.06
N ARG A 137 -3.28 -16.14 -2.17
CA ARG A 137 -2.11 -16.54 -2.96
C ARG A 137 -2.38 -16.24 -4.43
N LEU A 138 -1.35 -15.82 -5.16
CA LEU A 138 -1.44 -15.54 -6.59
C LEU A 138 -1.41 -16.83 -7.40
N GLN A 139 -2.22 -16.89 -8.45
CA GLN A 139 -2.10 -17.91 -9.48
C GLN A 139 -0.85 -17.68 -10.34
N LEU A 140 -0.36 -18.74 -10.99
CA LEU A 140 0.88 -18.69 -11.76
C LEU A 140 0.88 -17.64 -12.89
N ASN A 141 -0.28 -17.34 -13.46
CA ASN A 141 -0.42 -16.36 -14.55
C ASN A 141 -0.82 -14.97 -14.06
N SER A 142 -0.80 -14.75 -12.74
CA SER A 142 -1.14 -13.46 -12.16
C SER A 142 -0.20 -12.37 -12.69
N PRO A 143 -0.73 -11.17 -12.98
CA PRO A 143 0.09 -10.03 -13.37
C PRO A 143 1.04 -9.58 -12.26
N GLY A 144 0.83 -10.01 -11.01
CA GLY A 144 1.69 -9.68 -9.88
C GLY A 144 2.90 -10.58 -9.73
N ILE A 145 2.98 -11.68 -10.48
CA ILE A 145 4.14 -12.57 -10.49
C ILE A 145 5.26 -11.91 -11.30
N ASP A 146 6.45 -11.83 -10.70
CA ASP A 146 7.67 -11.25 -11.29
C ASP A 146 7.56 -9.78 -11.74
N ALA A 147 6.50 -9.07 -11.32
CA ALA A 147 6.29 -7.65 -11.61
C ALA A 147 6.84 -6.69 -10.53
N GLY A 148 7.26 -7.23 -9.38
CA GLY A 148 7.75 -6.46 -8.25
C GLY A 148 9.20 -6.00 -8.38
N ASN A 149 9.57 -5.01 -7.57
CA ASN A 149 10.94 -4.60 -7.32
C ASN A 149 11.66 -5.63 -6.43
N ASN A 150 12.80 -6.15 -6.89
CA ASN A 150 13.62 -7.15 -6.18
C ASN A 150 14.81 -6.54 -5.43
N ASP A 151 14.93 -5.21 -5.42
CA ASP A 151 15.97 -4.55 -4.65
C ASP A 151 15.77 -4.84 -3.15
N PRO A 152 16.85 -5.08 -2.39
CA PRO A 152 16.74 -5.46 -1.00
C PRO A 152 16.09 -4.33 -0.19
N ILE A 153 14.93 -4.63 0.37
CA ILE A 153 14.28 -3.79 1.37
C ILE A 153 15.17 -3.81 2.61
N ASN A 154 15.57 -2.65 3.12
CA ASN A 154 16.41 -2.56 4.31
C ASN A 154 15.57 -2.82 5.57
N LEU A 155 15.32 -4.11 5.83
CA LEU A 155 14.67 -4.61 7.03
C LEU A 155 15.74 -4.99 8.02
N ASP A 156 15.89 -4.21 9.10
CA ASP A 156 16.85 -4.50 10.16
C ASP A 156 16.61 -5.88 10.83
N THR A 157 15.49 -6.57 10.54
CA THR A 157 15.28 -8.00 10.81
C THR A 157 14.12 -8.56 9.96
N ASP A 158 14.43 -9.44 9.01
CA ASP A 158 13.48 -10.23 8.21
C ASP A 158 12.89 -11.41 9.02
N PHE A 159 11.56 -11.53 9.04
CA PHE A 159 10.88 -12.82 9.25
C PHE A 159 10.33 -13.27 7.90
N SER A 160 11.06 -14.21 7.31
CA SER A 160 10.88 -14.79 5.98
C SER A 160 9.42 -15.19 5.68
N ALA A 161 8.81 -14.50 4.73
CA ALA A 161 7.79 -15.03 3.83
C ALA A 161 7.97 -14.35 2.46
N THR A 162 8.71 -15.03 1.59
CA THR A 162 9.12 -14.58 0.27
C THR A 162 7.93 -14.43 -0.67
N LEU A 163 7.67 -13.21 -1.16
CA LEU A 163 7.31 -13.04 -2.57
C LEU A 163 8.62 -13.08 -3.36
N VAL A 164 8.62 -13.81 -4.48
CA VAL A 164 9.72 -14.04 -5.44
C VAL A 164 10.87 -14.98 -5.01
N SER A 165 10.67 -16.27 -5.22
CA SER A 165 11.76 -17.22 -5.53
C SER A 165 11.19 -18.39 -6.33
N SER A 166 11.22 -18.28 -7.66
CA SER A 166 11.24 -19.47 -8.52
C SER A 166 12.61 -19.57 -9.18
N THR A 167 13.60 -20.06 -8.43
CA THR A 167 14.63 -20.88 -9.05
C THR A 167 14.20 -22.33 -8.91
N ALA A 168 13.58 -22.84 -9.98
CA ALA A 168 13.39 -24.28 -10.16
C ALA A 168 14.52 -24.83 -11.05
N PRO A 169 14.80 -26.14 -10.97
CA PRO A 169 16.10 -26.76 -10.62
C PRO A 169 17.19 -26.73 -11.70
#